data_AF-A0A367ZK66-F1
#
_entry.id   AF-A0A367ZK66-F1
#
_cell.length_a   1.000
_cell.length_b   1.000
_cell.length_c   1.000
_cell.angle_alpha   90.00
_cell.angle_beta   90.00
_cell.angle_gamma   90.00
#
_symmetry.space_group_name_H-M   'P 1'
#
loop_
_entity.id
_entity.type
_entity.pdbx_description
1 polymer ?
#
loop_
_entity_poly.entity_id
_entity_poly.type
_entity_poly.pdbx_seq_one_letter_code
_entity_poly.pdbx_strand_id
1 'polypeptide(L)'
;MKFAIFLTISLLLYLNNFTCQEQNTKENLKNKESKHLKSIEKVLEEHTQYLMNIPGVVGTAIGECDDEPCIKVLVNTLNEELEMKIPSSIEGYTVVIEEVGDIKAF
;
A
#
# COMPACT_ATOMS: atom_id res chain seq x y z
N MET A 1 -29.37 -33.70 45.27
CA MET A 1 -28.27 -34.09 44.36
C MET A 1 -28.25 -33.23 43.09
N LYS A 2 -28.26 -31.89 43.19
CA LYS A 2 -28.35 -31.00 42.02
C LYS A 2 -27.42 -29.78 42.06
N PHE A 3 -26.60 -29.65 43.12
CA PHE A 3 -25.66 -28.54 43.31
C PHE A 3 -24.21 -28.86 42.88
N ALA A 4 -23.86 -30.13 42.69
CA ALA A 4 -22.49 -30.53 42.34
C ALA A 4 -22.16 -30.44 40.83
N ILE A 5 -23.16 -30.25 39.96
CA ILE A 5 -22.97 -30.27 38.50
C ILE A 5 -22.54 -28.90 37.95
N PHE A 6 -22.89 -27.80 38.63
CA PHE A 6 -22.54 -26.45 38.16
C PHE A 6 -21.08 -26.06 38.43
N LEU A 7 -20.45 -26.64 39.45
CA LEU A 7 -19.06 -26.29 39.81
C LEU A 7 -18.02 -26.90 38.87
N THR A 8 -18.35 -27.97 38.14
CA THR A 8 -17.40 -28.61 37.21
C THR A 8 -17.40 -27.94 35.83
N ILE A 9 -18.52 -27.36 35.40
CA ILE A 9 -18.63 -26.67 34.11
C ILE A 9 -17.83 -25.36 34.13
N SER A 10 -17.73 -24.70 35.29
CA SER A 10 -16.99 -23.44 35.43
C SER A 10 -15.47 -23.61 35.38
N LEU A 11 -14.93 -24.82 35.61
CA LEU A 11 -13.48 -25.08 35.56
C LEU A 11 -12.99 -25.44 34.15
N LEU A 12 -13.87 -25.96 33.28
CA LEU A 12 -13.52 -26.33 31.90
C LEU A 12 -13.37 -25.14 30.96
N LEU A 13 -13.78 -23.93 31.36
CA LEU A 13 -13.71 -22.73 30.52
C LEU A 13 -12.43 -21.90 30.71
N TYR A 14 -11.59 -22.22 31.69
CA TYR A 14 -10.38 -21.44 32.02
C TYR A 14 -9.12 -21.83 31.22
N LEU A 15 -9.20 -22.79 30.29
CA LEU A 15 -8.06 -23.21 29.46
C LEU A 15 -8.17 -22.76 28.00
N ASN A 16 -8.94 -21.71 27.72
CA ASN A 16 -8.81 -21.02 26.45
C ASN A 16 -7.61 -20.08 26.54
N ASN A 17 -6.46 -20.69 26.25
CA ASN A 17 -5.24 -20.02 25.84
C ASN A 17 -5.59 -18.84 24.93
N PHE A 18 -5.09 -17.66 25.30
CA PHE A 18 -5.18 -16.45 24.49
C PHE A 18 -4.36 -16.70 23.20
N THR A 19 -4.98 -17.34 22.21
CA THR A 19 -4.44 -17.37 20.87
C THR A 19 -4.52 -15.94 20.38
N CYS A 20 -3.37 -15.27 20.23
CA CYS A 20 -3.31 -13.99 19.56
C CYS A 20 -3.79 -14.21 18.12
N GLN A 21 -5.08 -14.00 17.84
CA GLN A 21 -5.56 -13.90 16.47
C GLN A 21 -5.18 -12.52 15.95
N GLU A 22 -3.94 -12.40 15.50
CA GLU A 22 -3.62 -11.47 14.41
C GLU A 22 -3.94 -12.20 13.08
N GLN A 23 -5.23 -12.41 12.84
CA GLN A 23 -5.71 -13.06 11.61
C GLN A 23 -6.83 -12.26 10.97
N ASN A 24 -6.74 -10.92 11.01
CA ASN A 24 -7.76 -10.07 10.39
C ASN A 24 -7.21 -8.94 9.52
N THR A 25 -5.97 -9.07 9.01
CA THR A 25 -5.39 -8.05 8.10
C THR A 25 -4.87 -8.62 6.79
N LYS A 26 -4.80 -9.95 6.61
CA LYS A 26 -4.31 -10.55 5.36
C LYS A 26 -5.40 -10.97 4.36
N GLU A 27 -6.63 -11.18 4.80
CA GLU A 27 -7.73 -11.57 3.90
C GLU A 27 -8.47 -10.40 3.26
N ASN A 28 -8.26 -9.17 3.74
CA ASN A 28 -8.90 -7.98 3.16
C ASN A 28 -8.15 -7.43 1.92
N LEU A 29 -6.86 -7.73 1.76
CA LEU A 29 -6.05 -7.33 0.60
C LEU A 29 -6.36 -8.15 -0.66
N LYS A 30 -6.78 -9.41 -0.50
CA LYS A 30 -7.10 -10.30 -1.62
C LYS A 30 -8.36 -9.92 -2.41
N ASN A 31 -9.27 -9.17 -1.80
CA ASN A 31 -10.54 -8.81 -2.44
C ASN A 31 -10.53 -7.41 -3.09
N LYS A 32 -9.48 -6.60 -2.89
CA LYS A 32 -9.21 -5.38 -3.68
C LYS A 32 -8.26 -5.63 -4.87
N GLU A 33 -7.64 -6.82 -4.96
CA GLU A 33 -6.64 -7.21 -5.96
C GLU A 33 -7.18 -7.43 -7.39
N SER A 34 -8.49 -7.58 -7.61
CA SER A 34 -9.04 -7.93 -8.94
C SER A 34 -9.29 -6.72 -9.87
N LYS A 35 -8.35 -5.78 -9.95
CA LYS A 35 -8.39 -4.68 -10.94
C LYS A 35 -7.14 -4.61 -11.82
N HIS A 36 -5.99 -5.10 -11.33
CA HIS A 36 -4.71 -4.98 -12.02
C HIS A 36 -4.05 -6.35 -12.18
N LEU A 37 -3.32 -6.52 -13.29
CA LEU A 37 -2.62 -7.78 -13.61
C LEU A 37 -1.40 -8.02 -12.69
N LYS A 38 -0.83 -6.94 -12.15
CA LYS A 38 0.31 -6.93 -11.22
C LYS A 38 -0.03 -6.02 -10.04
N SER A 39 0.61 -6.26 -8.90
CA SER A 39 0.54 -5.33 -7.76
C SER A 39 1.26 -4.02 -8.08
N ILE A 40 0.88 -2.95 -7.38
CA ILE A 40 1.46 -1.62 -7.61
C ILE A 40 2.96 -1.57 -7.26
N GLU A 41 3.40 -2.37 -6.28
CA GLU A 41 4.81 -2.51 -5.91
C GLU A 41 5.61 -3.07 -7.07
N LYS A 42 5.08 -4.10 -7.74
CA LYS A 42 5.75 -4.72 -8.89
C LYS A 42 5.79 -3.78 -10.08
N VAL A 43 4.68 -3.09 -10.36
CA VAL A 43 4.61 -2.10 -11.43
C VAL A 43 5.62 -0.97 -11.17
N LEU A 44 5.68 -0.46 -9.94
CA LEU A 44 6.63 0.60 -9.59
C LEU A 44 8.07 0.13 -9.73
N GLU A 45 8.42 -1.05 -9.22
CA GLU A 45 9.78 -1.62 -9.32
C GLU A 45 10.25 -1.68 -10.79
N GLU A 46 9.41 -2.19 -11.68
CA GLU A 46 9.72 -2.34 -13.11
C GLU A 46 9.85 -0.99 -13.85
N HIS A 47 9.15 0.05 -13.40
CA HIS A 47 9.10 1.35 -14.09
C HIS A 47 9.94 2.45 -13.41
N THR A 48 10.46 2.22 -12.21
CA THR A 48 11.25 3.22 -11.45
C THR A 48 12.42 3.74 -12.28
N GLN A 49 13.20 2.85 -12.91
CA GLN A 49 14.35 3.26 -13.71
C GLN A 49 13.95 4.13 -14.92
N TYR A 50 12.84 3.79 -15.58
CA TYR A 50 12.33 4.60 -16.69
C TYR A 50 11.93 6.01 -16.22
N LEU A 51 11.19 6.10 -15.11
CA LEU A 51 10.74 7.38 -14.54
C LEU A 51 11.92 8.24 -14.07
N MET A 52 12.90 7.63 -13.40
CA MET A 52 14.12 8.32 -12.92
C MET A 52 15.03 8.81 -14.05
N ASN A 53 14.89 8.30 -15.27
CA ASN A 53 15.62 8.80 -16.44
C ASN A 53 15.00 10.08 -17.02
N ILE A 54 13.81 10.49 -16.58
CA ILE A 54 13.17 11.75 -17.02
C ILE A 54 13.85 12.91 -16.27
N PRO A 55 14.46 13.89 -16.99
CA PRO A 55 15.08 15.03 -16.34
C PRO A 55 14.10 15.80 -15.46
N GLY A 56 14.45 16.02 -14.19
CA GLY A 56 13.60 16.70 -13.20
C GLY A 56 12.91 15.76 -12.21
N VAL A 57 12.86 14.45 -12.49
CA VAL A 57 12.40 13.43 -11.54
C VAL A 57 13.50 13.14 -10.53
N VAL A 58 13.16 13.23 -9.24
CA VAL A 58 14.08 13.01 -8.11
C VAL A 58 13.73 11.75 -7.31
N GLY A 59 12.55 11.18 -7.52
CA GLY A 59 12.13 9.96 -6.87
C GLY A 59 10.81 9.42 -7.38
N THR A 60 10.48 8.22 -6.95
CA THR A 60 9.18 7.60 -7.20
C THR A 60 8.70 6.88 -5.93
N ALA A 61 7.40 6.89 -5.67
CA ALA A 61 6.81 6.28 -4.49
C ALA A 61 5.42 5.69 -4.79
N ILE A 62 4.91 4.90 -3.84
CA ILE A 62 3.50 4.54 -3.79
C ILE A 62 2.82 5.45 -2.79
N GLY A 63 1.67 6.00 -3.16
CA GLY A 63 0.82 6.77 -2.28
C GLY A 63 -0.65 6.37 -2.43
N GLU A 64 -1.50 7.15 -1.78
CA GLU A 64 -2.94 7.10 -1.94
C GLU A 64 -3.39 8.37 -2.66
N CYS A 65 -4.16 8.21 -3.73
CA CYS A 65 -4.75 9.28 -4.52
C CYS A 65 -6.24 8.95 -4.66
N ASP A 66 -7.13 9.84 -4.20
CA ASP A 66 -8.58 9.60 -4.20
C ASP A 66 -8.97 8.24 -3.57
N ASP A 67 -8.41 7.93 -2.40
CA ASP A 67 -8.61 6.68 -1.64
C ASP A 67 -8.17 5.38 -2.38
N GLU A 68 -7.44 5.52 -3.49
CA GLU A 68 -6.90 4.42 -4.29
C GLU A 68 -5.36 4.43 -4.35
N PRO A 69 -4.69 3.26 -4.39
CA PRO A 69 -3.25 3.20 -4.57
C PRO A 69 -2.81 3.84 -5.90
N CYS A 70 -1.83 4.72 -5.85
CA CYS A 70 -1.29 5.44 -7.01
C CYS A 70 0.23 5.51 -6.99
N ILE A 71 0.81 5.72 -8.16
CA ILE A 71 2.25 5.96 -8.33
C ILE A 71 2.47 7.47 -8.20
N LYS A 72 3.34 7.86 -7.27
CA LYS A 72 3.79 9.24 -7.11
C LYS A 72 5.14 9.42 -7.78
N VAL A 73 5.25 10.41 -8.67
CA VAL A 73 6.51 10.83 -9.28
C VAL A 73 6.95 12.12 -8.61
N LEU A 74 8.05 12.05 -7.88
CA LEU A 74 8.57 13.16 -7.10
C LEU A 74 9.50 13.99 -7.99
N VAL A 75 9.26 15.29 -8.07
CA VAL A 75 10.03 16.23 -8.89
C VAL A 75 10.56 17.38 -8.05
N ASN A 76 11.68 17.97 -8.47
CA ASN A 76 12.21 19.16 -7.79
C ASN A 76 11.33 20.40 -8.05
N THR A 77 10.88 20.59 -9.29
CA THR A 77 10.06 21.73 -9.70
C THR A 77 9.07 21.26 -10.75
N LEU A 78 7.76 21.45 -10.52
CA LEU A 78 6.73 21.11 -11.50
C LEU A 78 6.77 22.09 -12.68
N ASN A 79 6.65 21.56 -13.89
CA ASN A 79 6.55 22.36 -15.12
C ASN A 79 5.78 21.59 -16.22
N GLU A 80 5.35 22.31 -17.25
CA GLU A 80 4.56 21.75 -18.36
C GLU A 80 5.31 20.63 -19.11
N GLU A 81 6.64 20.69 -19.20
CA GLU A 81 7.44 19.67 -19.88
C GLU A 81 7.36 18.31 -19.15
N LEU A 82 7.39 18.33 -17.82
CA LEU A 82 7.23 17.13 -16.99
C LEU A 82 5.82 16.55 -17.11
N GLU A 83 4.78 17.39 -17.10
CA GLU A 83 3.40 16.96 -17.29
C GLU A 83 3.16 16.30 -18.65
N MET A 84 3.88 16.74 -19.70
CA MET A 84 3.81 16.12 -21.03
C MET A 84 4.61 14.81 -21.14
N LYS A 85 5.72 14.67 -20.39
CA LYS A 85 6.62 13.52 -20.46
C LYS A 85 6.23 12.38 -19.54
N ILE A 86 5.68 12.69 -18.37
CA ILE A 86 5.29 11.69 -17.38
C ILE A 86 3.90 11.17 -17.77
N PRO A 87 3.75 9.85 -17.99
CA PRO A 87 2.44 9.28 -18.33
C PRO A 87 1.50 9.43 -17.13
N SER A 88 0.23 9.75 -17.38
CA SER A 88 -0.81 9.85 -16.34
C SER A 88 -1.28 8.51 -15.78
N SER A 89 -0.89 7.39 -16.42
CA SER A 89 -1.16 6.04 -15.93
C SER A 89 -0.09 5.04 -16.37
N ILE A 90 0.19 4.03 -15.53
CA ILE A 90 1.11 2.92 -15.84
C ILE A 90 0.43 1.62 -15.41
N GLU A 91 0.24 0.69 -16.36
CA GLU A 91 -0.44 -0.60 -16.14
C GLU A 91 -1.80 -0.48 -15.40
N GLY A 92 -2.50 0.63 -15.66
CA GLY A 92 -3.81 0.94 -15.06
C GLY A 92 -3.75 1.70 -13.74
N TYR A 93 -2.58 1.86 -13.11
CA TYR A 93 -2.43 2.70 -11.92
C TYR A 93 -2.30 4.17 -12.31
N THR A 94 -3.02 5.04 -11.61
CA THR A 94 -2.89 6.50 -11.75
C THR A 94 -1.49 6.94 -11.35
N VAL A 95 -0.93 7.87 -12.12
CA VAL A 95 0.33 8.54 -11.81
C VAL A 95 0.05 9.99 -11.46
N VAL A 96 0.57 10.45 -10.32
CA VAL A 96 0.48 11.85 -9.87
C VAL A 96 1.89 12.40 -9.70
N ILE A 97 2.09 13.63 -10.19
CA ILE A 97 3.35 14.35 -10.03
C ILE A 97 3.28 15.15 -8.73
N GLU A 98 4.28 15.02 -7.87
CA GLU A 98 4.38 15.73 -6.61
C GLU A 98 5.69 16.52 -6.56
N GLU A 99 5.59 17.84 -6.43
CA GLU A 99 6.75 18.70 -6.24
C GLU A 99 7.21 18.63 -4.79
N VAL A 100 8.44 18.16 -4.57
CA VAL A 100 9.03 17.97 -3.23
C VAL A 100 10.21 18.89 -2.97
N GLY A 101 10.63 19.69 -3.96
CA GLY A 101 11.82 20.52 -3.87
C GLY A 101 13.12 19.71 -3.78
N ASP A 102 14.18 20.36 -3.30
CA ASP A 102 15.51 19.76 -3.20
C ASP A 102 15.56 18.71 -2.07
N ILE A 103 15.84 17.45 -2.43
CA ILE A 103 16.10 16.38 -1.45
C ILE A 103 17.57 16.47 -0.98
N LYS A 104 17.78 16.58 0.33
CA LYS A 104 19.11 16.64 0.96
C LYS A 104 19.28 15.53 2.00
N ALA A 105 20.43 14.86 1.97
CA ALA A 105 20.83 13.96 3.04
C ALA A 105 21.28 14.77 4.28
N PHE A 106 21.02 14.25 5.48
CA PHE A 106 21.47 14.79 6.76
C PHE A 106 22.62 13.98 7.36
#